data_AF-A0A7J9SXQ2-F1
#
_entry.id   AF-A0A7J9SXQ2-F1
#
_cell.length_a   1.000
_cell.length_b   1.000
_cell.length_c   1.000
_cell.angle_alpha   90.00
_cell.angle_beta   90.00
_cell.angle_gamma   90.00
#
_symmetry.space_group_name_H-M   'P 1'
#
loop_
_entity.id
_entity.type
_entity.pdbx_description
1 polymer ?
#
loop_
_entity_poly.entity_id
_entity_poly.type
_entity_poly.pdbx_seq_one_letter_code
_entity_poly.pdbx_strand_id
1 'polypeptide(L)'
;MKNYEILKHYKKSDLRRLAKGKTSEIVGIDSEKILIDLSKVLGNYESIRNNVEFRKPPNHTILEVLFDAPDHRVKIEDLKLLVTKKIAEYQKNSNEINLEDPNKKYRLYTAVLNAAWDYEGDLLPAEANILRVLRNELSISKKEHQYMMAHPQIKRLFFDDEMYRYELEYLSREGIILVYKLDNDDYFILSDETVDSLKELWGIELEHDQFIRLVDKFDNFELS
;
A
#
# COMPACT_ATOMS: atom_id res chain seq x y z
N MET A 1 -11.44 -4.38 -10.94
CA MET A 1 -11.97 -5.76 -10.95
C MET A 1 -12.36 -6.15 -9.52
N LYS A 2 -13.54 -6.74 -9.33
CA LYS A 2 -14.06 -7.04 -7.99
C LYS A 2 -13.41 -8.28 -7.38
N ASN A 3 -13.33 -8.35 -6.05
CA ASN A 3 -12.80 -9.51 -5.32
C ASN A 3 -13.39 -10.84 -5.84
N TYR A 4 -14.71 -10.93 -5.98
CA TYR A 4 -15.38 -12.16 -6.43
C TYR A 4 -14.88 -12.61 -7.82
N GLU A 5 -14.67 -11.66 -8.73
CA GLU A 5 -14.22 -11.94 -10.10
C GLU A 5 -12.79 -12.46 -10.15
N ILE A 6 -11.93 -12.00 -9.24
CA ILE A 6 -10.55 -12.48 -9.14
C ILE A 6 -10.54 -13.87 -8.49
N LEU A 7 -11.21 -14.01 -7.35
CA LEU A 7 -11.19 -15.20 -6.51
C LEU A 7 -11.89 -16.41 -7.14
N LYS A 8 -12.85 -16.23 -8.05
CA LYS A 8 -13.50 -17.36 -8.75
C LYS A 8 -12.52 -18.21 -9.56
N HIS A 9 -11.34 -17.67 -9.89
CA HIS A 9 -10.27 -18.38 -10.60
C HIS A 9 -9.31 -19.12 -9.68
N TYR A 10 -9.46 -19.01 -8.36
CA TYR A 10 -8.59 -19.65 -7.39
C TYR A 10 -8.92 -21.12 -7.21
N LYS A 11 -7.89 -21.93 -6.97
CA LYS A 11 -8.11 -23.31 -6.56
C LYS A 11 -8.66 -23.34 -5.13
N LYS A 12 -9.38 -24.42 -4.81
CA LYS A 12 -9.92 -24.65 -3.46
C LYS A 12 -8.87 -24.56 -2.35
N SER A 13 -7.64 -24.98 -2.62
CA SER A 13 -6.52 -24.85 -1.67
C SER A 13 -6.16 -23.40 -1.37
N ASP A 14 -6.17 -22.54 -2.39
CA ASP A 14 -5.78 -21.14 -2.27
C ASP A 14 -6.87 -20.33 -1.55
N LEU A 15 -8.14 -20.59 -1.86
CA LEU A 15 -9.28 -20.04 -1.13
C LEU A 15 -9.23 -20.42 0.35
N ARG A 16 -8.94 -21.68 0.67
CA ARG A 16 -8.79 -22.13 2.07
C ARG A 16 -7.60 -21.48 2.78
N ARG A 17 -6.48 -21.27 2.07
CA ARG A 17 -5.31 -20.57 2.61
C ARG A 17 -5.66 -19.13 2.97
N LEU A 18 -6.36 -18.42 2.09
CA LEU A 18 -6.82 -17.04 2.33
C LEU A 18 -7.86 -16.95 3.45
N ALA A 19 -8.78 -17.92 3.54
CA ALA A 19 -9.80 -17.96 4.58
C ALA A 19 -9.24 -18.16 5.99
N LYS A 20 -8.05 -18.78 6.11
CA LYS A 20 -7.43 -19.11 7.41
C LYS A 20 -7.24 -17.85 8.27
N GLY A 21 -7.94 -17.82 9.41
CA GLY A 21 -7.91 -16.70 10.35
C GLY A 21 -8.80 -15.51 9.98
N LYS A 22 -9.54 -15.57 8.86
CA LYS A 22 -10.45 -14.52 8.39
C LYS A 22 -11.93 -14.93 8.42
N THR A 23 -12.20 -16.23 8.39
CA THR A 23 -13.55 -16.80 8.55
C THR A 23 -13.57 -17.76 9.73
N SER A 24 -14.60 -17.68 10.57
CA SER A 24 -14.69 -18.34 11.88
C SER A 24 -14.73 -19.87 11.84
N GLU A 25 -15.06 -20.49 10.71
CA GLU A 25 -15.10 -21.95 10.54
C GLU A 25 -14.68 -22.31 9.10
N ILE A 26 -13.67 -23.15 8.90
CA ILE A 26 -13.21 -23.53 7.53
C ILE A 26 -13.35 -25.04 7.29
N VAL A 27 -13.49 -25.81 8.37
CA VAL A 27 -13.60 -27.27 8.29
C VAL A 27 -15.00 -27.65 7.82
N GLY A 28 -15.09 -28.26 6.64
CA GLY A 28 -16.36 -28.73 6.07
C GLY A 28 -17.12 -27.71 5.20
N ILE A 29 -16.64 -26.46 5.08
CA ILE A 29 -17.30 -25.46 4.23
C ILE A 29 -17.01 -25.71 2.74
N ASP A 30 -18.06 -25.57 1.93
CA ASP A 30 -18.02 -25.62 0.48
C ASP A 30 -17.20 -24.46 -0.12
N SER A 31 -16.48 -24.71 -1.21
CA SER A 31 -15.62 -23.72 -1.88
C SER A 31 -16.39 -22.48 -2.34
N GLU A 32 -17.64 -22.64 -2.77
CA GLU A 32 -18.48 -21.52 -3.21
C GLU A 32 -18.82 -20.57 -2.05
N LYS A 33 -19.12 -21.14 -0.87
CA LYS A 33 -19.38 -20.34 0.33
C LYS A 33 -18.11 -19.61 0.80
N ILE A 34 -16.95 -20.27 0.77
CA ILE A 34 -15.66 -19.62 1.09
C ILE A 34 -15.39 -18.45 0.13
N LEU A 35 -15.63 -18.63 -1.17
CA LEU A 35 -15.49 -17.58 -2.18
C LEU A 35 -16.37 -16.37 -1.87
N ILE A 36 -17.66 -16.60 -1.62
CA ILE A 36 -18.62 -15.53 -1.30
C ILE A 36 -18.20 -14.79 -0.03
N ASP A 37 -17.85 -15.52 1.03
CA ASP A 37 -17.47 -14.91 2.32
C ASP A 37 -16.17 -14.11 2.18
N LEU A 38 -15.14 -14.66 1.52
CA LEU A 38 -13.90 -13.93 1.24
C LEU A 38 -14.13 -12.68 0.40
N SER A 39 -15.00 -12.76 -0.63
CA SER A 39 -15.25 -11.61 -1.50
C SER A 39 -15.84 -10.41 -0.78
N LYS A 40 -16.53 -10.64 0.35
CA LYS A 40 -17.14 -9.60 1.20
C LYS A 40 -16.20 -9.07 2.28
N VAL A 41 -15.29 -9.90 2.76
CA VAL A 41 -14.41 -9.56 3.90
C VAL A 41 -13.10 -8.93 3.43
N LEU A 42 -12.55 -9.37 2.30
CA LEU A 42 -11.31 -8.80 1.75
C LEU A 42 -11.54 -7.38 1.26
N GLY A 43 -10.53 -6.53 1.41
CA GLY A 43 -10.62 -5.12 1.03
C GLY A 43 -11.40 -4.25 2.00
N ASN A 44 -11.89 -4.76 3.14
CA ASN A 44 -12.47 -3.93 4.21
C ASN A 44 -11.47 -2.87 4.69
N TYR A 45 -11.89 -1.61 4.76
CA TYR A 45 -11.10 -0.48 5.23
C TYR A 45 -10.36 -0.74 6.55
N GLU A 46 -11.02 -1.26 7.58
CA GLU A 46 -10.37 -1.50 8.87
C GLU A 46 -9.25 -2.54 8.76
N SER A 47 -9.45 -3.58 7.95
CA SER A 47 -8.43 -4.58 7.67
C SER A 47 -7.27 -3.98 6.88
N ILE A 48 -7.55 -3.23 5.81
CA ILE A 48 -6.51 -2.56 5.01
C ILE A 48 -5.71 -1.59 5.88
N ARG A 49 -6.39 -0.74 6.64
CA ARG A 49 -5.76 0.23 7.54
C ARG A 49 -4.82 -0.45 8.54
N ASN A 50 -5.28 -1.47 9.25
CA ASN A 50 -4.48 -2.15 10.27
C ASN A 50 -3.27 -2.92 9.70
N ASN A 51 -3.34 -3.36 8.44
CA ASN A 51 -2.30 -4.15 7.80
C ASN A 51 -1.35 -3.33 6.91
N VAL A 52 -1.69 -2.08 6.57
CA VAL A 52 -0.90 -1.22 5.66
C VAL A 52 -0.31 -0.01 6.37
N GLU A 53 -1.02 0.58 7.31
CA GLU A 53 -0.62 1.86 7.90
C GLU A 53 0.63 1.72 8.79
N PHE A 54 1.69 2.47 8.47
CA PHE A 54 3.01 2.43 9.14
C PHE A 54 3.68 1.05 9.18
N ARG A 55 3.31 0.16 8.26
CA ARG A 55 4.00 -1.11 8.07
C ARG A 55 5.42 -0.91 7.50
N LYS A 56 6.29 -1.90 7.71
CA LYS A 56 7.67 -1.89 7.22
C LYS A 56 7.76 -1.59 5.74
N PRO A 57 8.72 -0.74 5.33
CA PRO A 57 9.16 -0.72 3.94
C PRO A 57 9.57 -2.14 3.46
N PRO A 58 9.29 -2.50 2.20
CA PRO A 58 8.73 -1.66 1.13
C PRO A 58 7.20 -1.83 0.94
N ASN A 59 6.44 -2.18 1.99
CA ASN A 59 5.00 -2.48 1.90
C ASN A 59 4.20 -1.40 1.14
N HIS A 60 4.32 -0.15 1.58
CA HIS A 60 3.63 0.97 0.96
C HIS A 60 4.03 1.15 -0.51
N THR A 61 5.31 1.00 -0.84
CA THR A 61 5.82 1.15 -2.21
C THR A 61 5.30 0.04 -3.12
N ILE A 62 5.18 -1.20 -2.64
CA ILE A 62 4.56 -2.30 -3.40
C ILE A 62 3.12 -1.93 -3.76
N LEU A 63 2.35 -1.46 -2.78
CA LEU A 63 0.96 -1.07 -2.98
C LEU A 63 0.82 0.14 -3.90
N GLU A 64 1.71 1.13 -3.78
CA GLU A 64 1.71 2.30 -4.65
C GLU A 64 2.00 1.92 -6.11
N VAL A 65 2.99 1.06 -6.35
CA VAL A 65 3.30 0.56 -7.71
C VAL A 65 2.10 -0.16 -8.32
N LEU A 66 1.38 -0.96 -7.55
CA LEU A 66 0.17 -1.62 -8.03
C LEU A 66 -1.00 -0.64 -8.21
N PHE A 67 -1.15 0.32 -7.30
CA PHE A 67 -2.21 1.32 -7.35
C PHE A 67 -2.08 2.22 -8.58
N ASP A 68 -0.86 2.64 -8.92
CA ASP A 68 -0.56 3.52 -10.06
C ASP A 68 -0.57 2.76 -11.40
N ALA A 69 -0.50 1.42 -11.39
CA ALA A 69 -0.46 0.62 -12.60
C ALA A 69 -1.82 0.61 -13.34
N PRO A 70 -1.83 0.49 -14.69
CA PRO A 70 -3.05 0.29 -15.45
C PRO A 70 -3.86 -0.92 -14.93
N ASP A 71 -5.17 -0.73 -14.77
CA ASP A 71 -6.10 -1.71 -14.19
C ASP A 71 -5.68 -2.24 -12.79
N HIS A 72 -4.84 -1.50 -12.08
CA HIS A 72 -4.28 -1.86 -10.78
C HIS A 72 -3.56 -3.22 -10.75
N ARG A 73 -2.94 -3.60 -11.87
CA ARG A 73 -2.27 -4.90 -12.03
C ARG A 73 -0.87 -4.78 -12.63
N VAL A 74 0.01 -5.67 -12.20
CA VAL A 74 1.39 -5.77 -12.67
C VAL A 74 1.76 -7.23 -12.84
N LYS A 75 2.48 -7.57 -13.92
CA LYS A 75 3.01 -8.93 -14.11
C LYS A 75 3.90 -9.32 -12.93
N ILE A 76 3.80 -10.56 -12.46
CA ILE A 76 4.57 -11.04 -11.30
C ILE A 76 6.08 -10.80 -11.48
N GLU A 77 6.60 -10.99 -12.69
CA GLU A 77 8.02 -10.83 -13.01
C GLU A 77 8.50 -9.37 -12.98
N ASP A 78 7.62 -8.40 -13.23
CA ASP A 78 7.97 -6.98 -13.35
C ASP A 78 7.89 -6.22 -12.02
N LEU A 79 7.08 -6.70 -11.06
CA LEU A 79 6.78 -5.98 -9.82
C LEU A 79 8.04 -5.58 -9.05
N LYS A 80 9.00 -6.51 -8.92
CA LYS A 80 10.24 -6.26 -8.18
C LYS A 80 11.02 -5.09 -8.80
N LEU A 81 11.17 -5.09 -10.13
CA LEU A 81 11.89 -4.05 -10.85
C LEU A 81 11.23 -2.68 -10.67
N LEU A 82 9.90 -2.63 -10.75
CA LEU A 82 9.13 -1.39 -10.56
C LEU A 82 9.25 -0.86 -9.13
N VAL A 83 9.18 -1.72 -8.12
CA VAL A 83 9.37 -1.34 -6.71
C VAL A 83 10.78 -0.81 -6.47
N THR A 84 11.81 -1.47 -7.00
CA THR A 84 13.19 -0.98 -6.89
C THR A 84 13.35 0.40 -7.52
N LYS A 85 12.76 0.64 -8.71
CA LYS A 85 12.79 1.95 -9.37
C LYS A 85 12.10 3.02 -8.54
N LYS A 86 10.91 2.75 -8.00
CA LYS A 86 10.16 3.70 -7.17
C LYS A 86 10.92 4.07 -5.88
N ILE A 87 11.58 3.10 -5.23
CA ILE A 87 12.44 3.39 -4.07
C ILE A 87 13.63 4.29 -4.47
N ALA A 88 14.26 4.02 -5.61
CA ALA A 88 15.35 4.86 -6.10
C ALA A 88 14.89 6.30 -6.40
N GLU A 89 13.67 6.48 -6.91
CA GLU A 89 13.05 7.81 -7.08
C GLU A 89 12.84 8.52 -5.75
N TYR A 90 12.32 7.81 -4.73
CA TYR A 90 12.20 8.36 -3.38
C TYR A 90 13.54 8.80 -2.80
N GLN A 91 14.59 8.00 -3.00
CA GLN A 91 15.94 8.33 -2.54
C GLN A 91 16.58 9.50 -3.29
N LYS A 92 16.30 9.64 -4.59
CA LYS A 92 16.78 10.77 -5.38
C LYS A 92 16.13 12.08 -4.93
N ASN A 93 14.82 12.05 -4.73
CA ASN A 93 14.01 13.22 -4.41
C ASN A 93 14.00 13.55 -2.90
N SER A 94 14.48 12.64 -2.04
CA SER A 94 14.51 12.88 -0.59
C SER A 94 15.34 14.10 -0.20
N ASN A 95 16.36 14.45 -1.00
CA ASN A 95 17.18 15.64 -0.79
C ASN A 95 16.41 16.96 -0.98
N GLU A 96 15.22 16.92 -1.57
CA GLU A 96 14.34 18.09 -1.66
C GLU A 96 13.72 18.46 -0.30
N ILE A 97 13.70 17.52 0.66
CA ILE A 97 13.23 17.78 2.02
C ILE A 97 14.38 18.28 2.89
N ASN A 98 14.24 19.51 3.36
CA ASN A 98 15.05 20.03 4.46
C ASN A 98 14.44 19.61 5.82
N LEU A 99 15.03 18.59 6.46
CA LEU A 99 14.56 18.13 7.78
C LEU A 99 14.66 19.18 8.90
N GLU A 100 15.48 20.22 8.71
CA GLU A 100 15.65 21.34 9.64
C GLU A 100 14.86 22.58 9.22
N ASP A 101 13.88 22.46 8.31
CA ASP A 101 12.99 23.57 7.97
C ASP A 101 12.27 24.07 9.24
N PRO A 102 12.48 25.31 9.69
CA PRO A 102 11.89 25.82 10.94
C PRO A 102 10.36 25.96 10.87
N ASN A 103 9.78 26.04 9.67
CA ASN A 103 8.33 26.16 9.49
C ASN A 103 7.65 24.79 9.50
N LYS A 104 8.38 23.74 9.16
CA LYS A 104 7.90 22.37 9.09
C LYS A 104 8.51 21.58 10.23
N LYS A 105 7.72 21.12 11.20
CA LYS A 105 8.20 20.39 12.38
C LYS A 105 8.69 18.96 12.06
N TYR A 106 9.38 18.76 10.94
CA TYR A 106 9.90 17.48 10.47
C TYR A 106 10.85 16.84 11.46
N ARG A 107 11.71 17.62 12.10
CA ARG A 107 12.61 17.09 13.14
C ARG A 107 11.89 16.42 14.31
N LEU A 108 10.76 16.97 14.75
CA LEU A 108 9.93 16.32 15.78
C LEU A 108 9.37 15.00 15.25
N TYR A 109 8.79 15.05 14.04
CA TYR A 109 8.20 13.87 13.42
C TYR A 109 9.21 12.75 13.20
N THR A 110 10.39 13.05 12.65
CA THR A 110 11.44 12.06 12.37
C THR A 110 12.06 11.49 13.64
N ALA A 111 12.17 12.29 14.72
CA ALA A 111 12.60 11.79 16.01
C ALA A 111 11.62 10.75 16.58
N VAL A 112 10.31 11.04 16.54
CA VAL A 112 9.27 10.11 17.00
C VAL A 112 9.22 8.87 16.09
N LEU A 113 9.31 9.06 14.77
CA LEU A 113 9.36 7.98 13.80
C LEU A 113 10.52 7.02 14.10
N ASN A 114 11.75 7.52 14.25
CA ASN A 114 12.91 6.70 14.56
C ASN A 114 12.77 5.95 15.89
N ALA A 115 12.32 6.65 16.94
CA ALA A 115 12.11 6.02 18.24
C ALA A 115 11.12 4.86 18.18
N ALA A 116 10.03 5.03 17.43
CA ALA A 116 9.02 3.99 17.26
C ALA A 116 9.55 2.79 16.46
N TRP A 117 10.37 3.02 15.44
CA TRP A 117 11.01 1.96 14.66
C TRP A 117 12.09 1.19 15.42
N ASP A 118 12.76 1.82 16.39
CA ASP A 118 13.85 1.21 17.16
C ASP A 118 13.34 0.37 18.35
N TYR A 119 12.07 0.52 18.75
CA TYR A 119 11.57 -0.06 19.99
C TYR A 119 11.28 -1.57 19.89
N GLU A 120 10.60 -2.07 18.84
CA GLU A 120 10.22 -3.50 18.76
C GLU A 120 10.20 -4.09 17.34
N GLY A 121 10.90 -3.45 16.40
CA GLY A 121 11.00 -3.94 15.03
C GLY A 121 9.74 -3.62 14.21
N ASP A 122 8.54 -4.03 14.63
CA ASP A 122 7.26 -3.63 13.99
C ASP A 122 6.50 -2.63 14.86
N LEU A 123 5.84 -1.65 14.23
CA LEU A 123 5.01 -0.69 14.93
C LEU A 123 3.69 -1.34 15.38
N LEU A 124 3.39 -1.23 16.67
CA LEU A 124 2.10 -1.65 17.21
C LEU A 124 0.98 -0.75 16.66
N PRO A 125 -0.28 -1.23 16.57
CA PRO A 125 -1.39 -0.42 16.08
C PRO A 125 -1.57 0.92 16.81
N ALA A 126 -1.27 0.96 18.11
CA ALA A 126 -1.32 2.19 18.90
C ALA A 126 -0.24 3.19 18.50
N GLU A 127 0.99 2.72 18.24
CA GLU A 127 2.13 3.54 17.81
C GLU A 127 1.91 4.08 16.39
N ALA A 128 1.44 3.22 15.49
CA ALA A 128 1.01 3.59 14.15
C ALA A 128 -0.08 4.67 14.20
N ASN A 129 -1.06 4.54 15.09
CA ASN A 129 -2.09 5.55 15.27
C ASN A 129 -1.54 6.89 15.81
N ILE A 130 -0.59 6.87 16.75
CA ILE A 130 0.06 8.10 17.24
C ILE A 130 0.85 8.77 16.12
N LEU A 131 1.63 8.01 15.34
CA LEU A 131 2.38 8.52 14.20
C LEU A 131 1.45 9.12 13.12
N ARG A 132 0.28 8.51 12.90
CA ARG A 132 -0.75 9.02 12.00
C ARG A 132 -1.25 10.39 12.44
N VAL A 133 -1.68 10.48 13.69
CA VAL A 133 -2.22 11.72 14.26
C VAL A 133 -1.15 12.79 14.23
N LEU A 134 0.08 12.48 14.67
CA LEU A 134 1.20 13.40 14.63
C LEU A 134 1.51 13.88 13.20
N ARG A 135 1.54 12.97 12.22
CA ARG A 135 1.75 13.32 10.80
C ARG A 135 0.70 14.33 10.33
N ASN A 136 -0.58 14.06 10.63
CA ASN A 136 -1.70 14.89 10.22
C ASN A 136 -1.68 16.27 10.91
N GLU A 137 -1.44 16.33 12.22
CA GLU A 137 -1.32 17.59 12.98
C GLU A 137 -0.16 18.46 12.49
N LEU A 138 0.91 17.82 12.00
CA LEU A 138 2.07 18.51 11.43
C LEU A 138 1.90 18.84 9.94
N SER A 139 0.73 18.53 9.34
CA SER A 139 0.46 18.72 7.91
C SER A 139 1.55 18.11 7.02
N ILE A 140 2.04 16.93 7.41
CA ILE A 140 3.00 16.14 6.65
C ILE A 140 2.21 15.23 5.71
N SER A 141 2.36 15.44 4.42
CA SER A 141 1.79 14.58 3.40
C SER A 141 2.44 13.19 3.40
N LYS A 142 1.77 12.22 2.80
CA LYS A 142 2.32 10.86 2.65
C LYS A 142 3.57 10.84 1.79
N LYS A 143 3.57 11.65 0.72
CA LYS A 143 4.73 11.83 -0.15
C LYS A 143 5.92 12.40 0.63
N GLU A 144 5.70 13.43 1.45
CA GLU A 144 6.74 13.96 2.34
C GLU A 144 7.24 12.90 3.33
N HIS A 145 6.35 12.08 3.90
CA HIS A 145 6.73 10.96 4.76
C HIS A 145 7.64 9.94 4.02
N GLN A 146 7.32 9.55 2.78
CA GLN A 146 8.16 8.65 1.99
C GLN A 146 9.55 9.25 1.70
N TYR A 147 9.60 10.53 1.33
CA TYR A 147 10.87 11.25 1.17
C TYR A 147 11.68 11.32 2.47
N MET A 148 11.05 11.54 3.62
CA MET A 148 11.73 11.49 4.91
C MET A 148 12.27 10.10 5.21
N MET A 149 11.52 9.03 4.96
CA MET A 149 12.00 7.66 5.17
C MET A 149 13.19 7.32 4.25
N ALA A 150 13.20 7.85 3.03
CA ALA A 150 14.30 7.69 2.07
C ALA A 150 15.47 8.67 2.29
N HIS A 151 15.34 9.61 3.23
CA HIS A 151 16.36 10.64 3.45
C HIS A 151 17.68 10.02 3.96
N PRO A 152 18.87 10.47 3.49
CA PRO A 152 20.16 9.89 3.89
C PRO A 152 20.48 9.91 5.38
N GLN A 153 19.82 10.78 6.16
CA GLN A 153 19.96 10.80 7.63
C GLN A 153 19.05 9.78 8.33
N ILE A 154 17.96 9.37 7.69
CA ILE A 154 16.94 8.46 8.27
C ILE A 154 17.15 7.03 7.77
N LYS A 155 17.36 6.84 6.45
CA LYS A 155 17.71 5.56 5.80
C LYS A 155 16.78 4.40 6.16
N ARG A 156 15.48 4.65 6.33
CA ARG A 156 14.48 3.62 6.62
C ARG A 156 13.87 3.03 5.35
N LEU A 157 13.85 3.78 4.25
CA LEU A 157 13.38 3.31 2.94
C LEU A 157 14.56 2.97 2.02
N PHE A 158 14.87 1.68 1.93
CA PHE A 158 15.83 1.11 1.00
C PHE A 158 15.29 -0.20 0.45
N PHE A 159 15.77 -0.60 -0.73
CA PHE A 159 15.40 -1.87 -1.29
C PHE A 159 16.26 -2.97 -0.67
N ASP A 160 15.58 -3.98 -0.13
CA ASP A 160 16.17 -5.23 0.33
C ASP A 160 15.33 -6.39 -0.19
N ASP A 161 15.97 -7.44 -0.70
CA ASP A 161 15.27 -8.55 -1.36
C ASP A 161 14.54 -9.47 -0.38
N GLU A 162 15.08 -9.67 0.82
CA GLU A 162 14.44 -10.49 1.85
C GLU A 162 13.20 -9.79 2.40
N MET A 163 13.33 -8.50 2.72
CA MET A 163 12.23 -7.66 3.17
C MET A 163 11.16 -7.52 2.09
N TYR A 164 11.54 -7.34 0.82
CA TYR A 164 10.60 -7.31 -0.30
C TYR A 164 9.77 -8.60 -0.38
N ARG A 165 10.43 -9.76 -0.33
CA ARG A 165 9.73 -11.06 -0.40
C ARG A 165 8.81 -11.26 0.82
N TYR A 166 9.30 -10.94 2.01
CA TYR A 166 8.53 -11.03 3.25
C TYR A 166 7.26 -10.16 3.20
N GLU A 167 7.39 -8.91 2.78
CA GLU A 167 6.27 -7.98 2.69
C GLU A 167 5.29 -8.35 1.58
N LEU A 168 5.77 -8.81 0.43
CA LEU A 168 4.91 -9.30 -0.65
C LEU A 168 4.11 -10.55 -0.24
N GLU A 169 4.76 -11.49 0.44
CA GLU A 169 4.10 -12.69 0.97
C GLU A 169 3.04 -12.30 2.01
N TYR A 170 3.37 -11.36 2.91
CA TYR A 170 2.41 -10.83 3.87
C TYR A 170 1.19 -10.24 3.17
N LEU A 171 1.37 -9.31 2.24
CA LEU A 171 0.27 -8.66 1.52
C LEU A 171 -0.60 -9.68 0.77
N SER A 172 0.04 -10.72 0.21
CA SER A 172 -0.65 -11.82 -0.49
C SER A 172 -1.42 -12.73 0.47
N ARG A 173 -0.88 -12.99 1.67
CA ARG A 173 -1.53 -13.80 2.71
C ARG A 173 -2.71 -13.08 3.36
N GLU A 174 -2.58 -11.77 3.54
CA GLU A 174 -3.67 -10.93 4.03
C GLU A 174 -4.75 -10.66 2.98
N GLY A 175 -4.55 -11.09 1.73
CA GLY A 175 -5.51 -10.91 0.64
C GLY A 175 -5.66 -9.45 0.23
N ILE A 176 -4.65 -8.63 0.53
CA ILE A 176 -4.55 -7.23 0.09
C ILE A 176 -4.14 -7.22 -1.38
N ILE A 177 -3.12 -8.02 -1.72
CA ILE A 177 -2.73 -8.31 -3.10
C ILE A 177 -3.26 -9.69 -3.47
N LEU A 178 -3.89 -9.77 -4.64
CA LEU A 178 -4.37 -11.02 -5.21
C LEU A 178 -3.55 -11.37 -6.47
N VAL A 179 -3.63 -12.64 -6.88
CA VAL A 179 -3.03 -13.16 -8.10
C VAL A 179 -4.13 -13.42 -9.10
N TYR A 180 -4.05 -12.79 -10.26
CA TYR A 180 -5.01 -12.96 -11.35
C TYR A 180 -4.31 -13.55 -12.57
N LYS A 181 -4.92 -14.56 -13.19
CA LYS A 181 -4.39 -15.22 -14.39
C LYS A 181 -5.12 -14.69 -15.62
N LEU A 182 -4.38 -14.19 -16.59
CA LEU A 182 -4.93 -13.72 -17.86
C LEU A 182 -4.02 -14.16 -19.01
N ASP A 183 -4.59 -14.82 -20.01
CA ASP A 183 -3.91 -15.17 -21.27
C ASP A 183 -2.52 -15.83 -21.11
N ASN A 184 -2.41 -16.74 -20.14
CA ASN A 184 -1.19 -17.47 -19.70
C ASN A 184 -0.19 -16.72 -18.83
N ASP A 185 -0.42 -15.44 -18.54
CA ASP A 185 0.40 -14.66 -17.63
C ASP A 185 -0.25 -14.56 -16.24
N ASP A 186 0.60 -14.51 -15.21
CA ASP A 186 0.18 -14.30 -13.83
C ASP A 186 0.48 -12.84 -13.43
N TYR A 187 -0.53 -12.19 -12.84
CA TYR A 187 -0.47 -10.79 -12.43
C TYR A 187 -0.73 -10.67 -10.93
N PHE A 188 -0.01 -9.77 -10.26
CA PHE A 188 -0.48 -9.21 -9.01
C PHE A 188 -1.53 -8.14 -9.31
N ILE A 189 -2.62 -8.11 -8.55
CA ILE A 189 -3.73 -7.18 -8.72
C ILE A 189 -4.26 -6.69 -7.38
N LEU A 190 -4.66 -5.42 -7.33
CA LEU A 190 -5.53 -4.89 -6.28
C LEU A 190 -6.98 -4.95 -6.76
N SER A 191 -7.86 -5.52 -5.94
CA SER A 191 -9.29 -5.47 -6.21
C SER A 191 -9.86 -4.06 -6.03
N ASP A 192 -11.01 -3.78 -6.64
CA ASP A 192 -11.66 -2.48 -6.50
C ASP A 192 -11.95 -2.16 -5.03
N GLU A 193 -12.35 -3.16 -4.24
CA GLU A 193 -12.59 -3.00 -2.81
C GLU A 193 -11.32 -2.58 -2.05
N THR A 194 -10.17 -3.19 -2.37
CA THR A 194 -8.89 -2.80 -1.78
C THR A 194 -8.46 -1.42 -2.25
N VAL A 195 -8.67 -1.08 -3.53
CA VAL A 195 -8.34 0.24 -4.08
C VAL A 195 -9.15 1.34 -3.40
N ASP A 196 -10.45 1.15 -3.21
CA ASP A 196 -11.32 2.12 -2.55
C ASP A 196 -10.88 2.35 -1.08
N SER A 197 -10.58 1.28 -0.36
CA SER A 197 -10.02 1.35 0.99
C SER A 197 -8.64 2.02 1.04
N LEU A 198 -7.79 1.81 0.02
CA LEU A 198 -6.50 2.49 -0.07
C LEU A 198 -6.68 3.98 -0.38
N LYS A 199 -7.63 4.38 -1.23
CA LYS A 199 -7.95 5.80 -1.47
C LYS A 199 -8.37 6.50 -0.19
N GLU A 200 -9.29 5.90 0.55
CA GLU A 200 -9.76 6.41 1.85
C GLU A 200 -8.57 6.52 2.83
N LEU A 201 -7.79 5.44 2.97
CA LEU A 201 -6.61 5.42 3.84
C LEU A 201 -5.59 6.47 3.41
N TRP A 202 -5.43 6.68 2.10
CA TRP A 202 -4.46 7.59 1.51
C TRP A 202 -4.90 9.05 1.50
N GLY A 203 -6.16 9.32 1.84
CA GLY A 203 -6.72 10.65 1.72
C GLY A 203 -6.67 11.13 0.27
N ILE A 204 -6.70 10.19 -0.70
CA ILE A 204 -6.83 10.50 -2.12
C ILE A 204 -8.31 10.76 -2.36
N GLU A 205 -8.79 11.88 -1.82
CA GLU A 205 -10.05 12.49 -2.23
C GLU A 205 -9.78 13.41 -3.41
N LEU A 206 -9.44 12.81 -4.54
CA LEU A 206 -9.71 13.44 -5.82
C LEU A 206 -10.52 12.44 -6.61
N GLU A 207 -11.83 12.69 -6.68
CA GLU A 207 -12.70 12.15 -7.72
C GLU A 207 -11.92 12.22 -9.03
N HIS A 208 -11.69 11.08 -9.69
CA HIS A 208 -10.86 11.00 -10.90
C HIS A 208 -11.25 12.07 -11.94
N ASP A 209 -12.54 12.36 -12.02
CA ASP A 209 -13.12 13.43 -12.85
C ASP A 209 -12.71 14.84 -12.42
N GLN A 210 -12.53 15.11 -11.12
CA GLN A 210 -11.99 16.40 -10.62
C GLN A 210 -10.50 16.54 -10.95
N PHE A 211 -9.73 15.46 -10.86
CA PHE A 211 -8.32 15.45 -11.26
C PHE A 211 -8.15 15.67 -12.77
N ILE A 212 -8.90 14.95 -13.61
CA ILE A 212 -8.89 15.16 -15.07
C ILE A 212 -9.35 16.59 -15.41
N ARG A 213 -10.42 17.10 -14.79
CA ARG A 213 -10.84 18.50 -14.96
C ARG A 213 -9.77 19.52 -14.53
N LEU A 214 -8.93 19.19 -13.55
CA LEU A 214 -7.81 20.04 -13.15
C LEU A 214 -6.69 20.00 -14.20
N VAL A 215 -6.30 18.81 -14.63
CA VAL A 215 -5.26 18.59 -15.65
C VAL A 215 -5.65 19.23 -16.98
N ASP A 216 -6.89 19.03 -17.45
CA ASP A 216 -7.42 19.68 -18.65
C ASP A 216 -7.42 21.21 -18.54
N LYS A 217 -7.59 21.76 -17.33
CA LYS A 217 -7.50 23.21 -17.11
C LYS A 217 -6.06 23.72 -17.14
N PHE A 218 -5.07 22.92 -16.74
CA PHE A 218 -3.66 23.31 -16.81
C PHE A 218 -3.13 23.24 -18.25
N ASP A 219 -3.50 22.22 -19.02
CA ASP A 219 -3.09 22.11 -20.44
C ASP A 219 -3.66 23.23 -21.32
N ASN A 220 -4.84 23.75 -20.98
CA ASN A 220 -5.46 24.88 -21.68
C ASN A 220 -4.90 26.26 -21.28
N PHE A 221 -4.16 26.37 -20.17
CA PHE A 221 -3.57 27.64 -19.71
C PHE A 221 -2.15 27.88 -20.26
N GLU A 222 -1.44 26.83 -20.72
CA GLU A 222 -0.13 26.96 -21.35
C GLU A 222 -0.20 27.27 -22.87
N LEU A 223 -1.41 27.42 -23.42
CA LEU A 223 -1.65 27.74 -24.84
C LEU A 223 -2.41 29.05 -25.07
N SER A 224 -2.58 29.89 -24.05
CA SER A 224 -3.26 31.21 -24.15
C SER A 224 -2.35 32.39 -23.83
#